data_AF-A0A9R1P1M8-F1
#
_entry.id   AF-A0A9R1P1M8-F1
#
_cell.length_a   1.000
_cell.length_b   1.000
_cell.length_c   1.000
_cell.angle_alpha   90.00
_cell.angle_beta   90.00
_cell.angle_gamma   90.00
#
_symmetry.space_group_name_H-M   'P 1'
#
loop_
_entity.id
_entity.type
_entity.pdbx_description
1 polymer ?
#
loop_
_entity_poly.entity_id
_entity_poly.type
_entity_poly.pdbx_seq_one_letter_code
_entity_poly.pdbx_strand_id
1 'polypeptide(L)'
;MEKQGNIGYISSMREGRRRTKIRIRNKSFLLRRRNEYGTFTWSEGRMTKTTSLYREMSARVCLRLALDEYSDLKSKGMLRWKAYKKNRVSINTALRTIGEAIMRLRKRRVEAGLFYLVPQADRAAIQVRTHLFSMPLKEALRKRRLELKKRKQLLDAYNNSQKSTAYSNAVSLMRASVKRILFYTLSSVVLGCAIVFF
;
A
#
# COMPACT_ATOMS: atom_id res chain seq x y z
N MET A 1 35.56 -12.28 36.05
CA MET A 1 34.70 -13.47 36.23
C MET A 1 33.89 -13.70 34.97
N GLU A 2 34.28 -14.72 34.21
CA GLU A 2 33.66 -15.12 32.94
C GLU A 2 32.23 -15.59 33.13
N LYS A 3 31.28 -14.98 32.41
CA LYS A 3 29.90 -15.49 32.30
C LYS A 3 29.92 -16.70 31.37
N GLN A 4 29.89 -17.89 31.95
CA GLN A 4 29.63 -19.14 31.22
C GLN A 4 28.24 -19.04 30.57
N GLY A 5 28.22 -18.92 29.24
CA GLY A 5 27.00 -18.88 28.44
C GLY A 5 26.34 -20.25 28.42
N ASN A 6 25.09 -20.32 28.87
CA ASN A 6 24.31 -21.55 28.91
C ASN A 6 23.96 -21.99 27.47
N ILE A 7 24.47 -23.16 27.05
CA ILE A 7 24.34 -23.67 25.69
C ILE A 7 23.05 -24.50 25.60
N GLY A 8 22.03 -23.97 24.93
CA GLY A 8 20.81 -24.70 24.62
C GLY A 8 20.99 -25.59 23.38
N TYR A 9 20.67 -26.88 23.49
CA TYR A 9 20.61 -27.82 22.37
C TYR A 9 19.15 -28.15 22.05
N ILE A 10 18.73 -28.05 20.79
CA ILE A 10 17.45 -28.59 20.32
C ILE A 10 17.73 -29.89 19.56
N SER A 11 17.15 -30.98 20.04
CA SER A 11 17.17 -32.30 19.39
C SER A 11 16.01 -32.38 18.40
N SER A 12 16.27 -32.36 17.11
CA SER A 12 15.26 -32.74 16.11
C SER A 12 15.25 -34.27 15.96
N MET A 13 14.11 -34.91 16.24
CA MET A 13 13.91 -36.31 15.90
C MET A 13 13.70 -36.46 14.40
N ARG A 14 14.62 -37.20 13.75
CA ARG A 14 14.32 -38.01 12.56
C ARG A 14 14.88 -39.39 12.84
N GLU A 15 13.99 -40.37 12.90
CA GLU A 15 14.35 -41.78 13.05
C GLU A 15 15.44 -42.18 12.04
N GLY A 16 16.49 -42.83 12.53
CA GLY A 16 17.42 -43.59 11.72
C GLY A 16 18.72 -42.93 11.24
N ARG A 17 19.02 -41.65 11.54
CA ARG A 17 20.35 -41.06 11.20
C ARG A 17 20.99 -40.30 12.36
N ARG A 18 22.30 -40.55 12.55
CA ARG A 18 23.20 -39.99 13.58
C ARG A 18 22.80 -38.58 14.04
N ARG A 19 22.75 -38.36 15.35
CA ARG A 19 22.50 -37.07 16.02
C ARG A 19 23.49 -36.01 15.53
N THR A 20 23.17 -35.28 14.46
CA THR A 20 23.90 -34.09 14.07
C THR A 20 23.49 -32.94 14.99
N LYS A 21 24.30 -32.71 16.03
CA LYS A 21 24.20 -31.49 16.86
C LYS A 21 24.54 -30.29 15.98
N ILE A 22 23.53 -29.61 15.45
CA ILE A 22 23.73 -28.36 14.72
C ILE A 22 24.17 -27.31 15.75
N ARG A 23 25.44 -26.91 15.71
CA ARG A 23 25.98 -25.82 16.53
C ARG A 23 25.39 -24.52 16.02
N ILE A 24 24.29 -24.06 16.62
CA ILE A 24 23.78 -22.72 16.37
C ILE A 24 24.77 -21.75 17.03
N ARG A 25 25.56 -21.05 16.21
CA ARG A 25 26.37 -19.91 16.67
C ARG A 25 25.42 -18.98 17.42
N ASN A 26 25.78 -18.56 18.64
CA ASN A 26 25.02 -17.62 19.48
C ASN A 26 24.76 -16.30 18.71
N LYS A 27 23.80 -16.30 17.79
CA LYS A 27 23.10 -15.11 17.37
C LYS A 27 22.19 -14.82 18.53
N SER A 28 22.38 -13.68 19.19
CA SER A 28 21.38 -13.14 20.10
C SER A 28 20.09 -13.01 19.29
N PHE A 29 19.20 -14.00 19.43
CA PHE A 29 17.88 -13.94 18.82
C PHE A 29 17.15 -12.82 19.54
N LEU A 30 17.26 -11.60 19.01
CA LEU A 30 16.49 -10.46 19.47
C LEU A 30 15.03 -10.80 19.18
N LEU A 31 14.32 -11.25 20.22
CA LEU A 31 12.87 -11.40 20.16
C LEU A 31 12.29 -10.04 19.74
N ARG A 32 11.48 -10.07 18.69
CA ARG A 32 10.82 -8.88 18.15
C ARG A 32 9.33 -9.05 18.23
N ARG A 33 8.66 -8.08 18.86
CA ARG A 33 7.20 -8.01 18.90
C ARG A 33 6.72 -7.17 17.74
N ARG A 34 5.70 -7.62 17.01
CA ARG A 34 5.07 -6.83 15.95
C ARG A 34 3.63 -6.51 16.33
N ASN A 35 3.24 -5.25 16.14
CA ASN A 35 1.86 -4.79 16.29
C ASN A 35 1.44 -4.00 15.03
N GLU A 36 0.27 -3.37 15.09
CA GLU A 36 -0.31 -2.54 14.04
C GLU A 36 0.56 -1.30 13.71
N TYR A 37 1.36 -0.82 14.65
CA TYR A 37 2.19 0.37 14.51
C TYR A 37 3.61 0.06 14.00
N GLY A 38 4.17 -1.09 14.37
CA GLY A 38 5.55 -1.40 14.02
C GLY A 38 6.08 -2.70 14.58
N THR A 39 7.38 -2.87 14.39
CA THR A 39 8.17 -3.94 14.99
C THR A 39 9.04 -3.35 16.09
N PHE A 40 8.98 -3.95 17.27
CA PHE A 40 9.62 -3.48 18.49
C PHE A 40 10.64 -4.52 19.00
N THR A 41 11.73 -4.06 19.61
CA THR A 41 12.62 -4.94 20.37
C THR A 41 11.94 -5.38 21.67
N TRP A 42 12.08 -6.65 22.03
CA TRP A 42 11.50 -7.17 23.27
C TRP A 42 12.16 -6.59 24.52
N SER A 43 13.47 -6.39 24.49
CA SER A 43 14.27 -5.94 25.64
C SER A 43 14.08 -4.46 25.98
N GLU A 44 14.00 -3.59 24.96
CA GLU A 44 14.03 -2.14 25.15
C GLU A 44 12.70 -1.45 24.80
N GLY A 45 11.75 -2.18 24.21
CA GLY A 45 10.50 -1.59 23.71
C GLY A 45 10.70 -0.54 22.61
N ARG A 46 11.88 -0.46 21.98
CA ARG A 46 12.16 0.52 20.92
C ARG A 46 11.61 0.03 19.58
N MET A 47 10.95 0.92 18.84
CA MET A 47 10.45 0.61 17.50
C MET A 47 11.61 0.58 16.51
N THR A 48 11.83 -0.58 15.88
CA THR A 48 12.89 -0.80 14.87
C THR A 48 12.39 -0.59 13.45
N LYS A 49 11.09 -0.79 13.20
CA LYS A 49 10.49 -0.65 11.88
C LYS A 49 9.04 -0.20 11.98
N THR A 50 8.70 0.87 11.29
CA THR A 50 7.33 1.39 11.20
C THR A 50 6.51 0.60 10.18
N THR A 51 5.21 0.39 10.46
CA THR A 51 4.26 -0.13 9.46
C THR A 51 3.80 0.98 8.52
N SER A 52 3.24 0.61 7.36
CA SER A 52 2.59 1.58 6.46
C SER A 52 1.43 2.31 7.15
N LEU A 53 0.71 1.61 8.02
CA LEU A 53 -0.38 2.16 8.82
C LEU A 53 0.11 3.27 9.75
N TYR A 54 1.19 3.02 10.50
CA TYR A 54 1.77 4.01 11.39
C TYR A 54 2.30 5.23 10.63
N ARG A 55 2.91 5.01 9.46
CA ARG A 55 3.35 6.11 8.59
C ARG A 55 2.17 6.95 8.11
N GLU A 56 1.04 6.33 7.74
CA GLU A 56 -0.17 7.07 7.34
C GLU A 56 -0.68 7.92 8.51
N MET A 57 -0.80 7.31 9.69
CA MET A 57 -1.25 7.96 10.90
C MET A 57 -0.38 9.15 11.27
N SER A 58 0.94 8.93 11.33
CA SER A 58 1.92 9.98 11.66
C SER A 58 1.86 11.13 10.65
N ALA A 59 1.81 10.83 9.35
CA ALA A 59 1.72 11.85 8.31
C ALA A 59 0.42 12.68 8.42
N ARG A 60 -0.70 12.04 8.75
CA ARG A 60 -1.98 12.75 8.99
C ARG A 60 -1.91 13.66 10.20
N VAL A 61 -1.32 13.20 11.31
CA VAL A 61 -1.14 14.03 12.51
C VAL A 61 -0.23 15.22 12.21
N CYS A 62 0.92 14.99 11.59
CA CYS A 62 1.83 16.07 11.18
C CYS A 62 1.14 17.08 10.25
N LEU A 63 0.35 16.61 9.27
CA LEU A 63 -0.38 17.51 8.37
C LEU A 63 -1.41 18.36 9.13
N ARG A 64 -2.14 17.77 10.08
CA ARG A 64 -3.11 18.53 10.89
C ARG A 64 -2.43 19.60 11.73
N LEU A 65 -1.35 19.24 12.43
CA LEU A 65 -0.59 20.19 13.24
C LEU A 65 -0.02 21.33 12.39
N ALA A 66 0.53 21.01 11.21
CA ALA A 66 1.04 22.02 10.29
C ALA A 66 -0.06 22.95 9.76
N LEU A 67 -1.27 22.44 9.50
CA LEU A 67 -2.41 23.24 9.07
C LEU A 67 -2.99 24.10 10.19
N ASP A 68 -2.99 23.60 11.43
CA ASP A 68 -3.40 24.36 12.61
C ASP A 68 -2.41 25.52 12.86
N GLU A 69 -1.11 25.25 12.83
CA GLU A 69 -0.06 26.28 12.94
C GLU A 69 -0.14 27.28 11.78
N TYR A 70 -0.35 26.82 10.55
CA TYR A 70 -0.57 27.70 9.41
C TYR A 70 -1.77 28.62 9.62
N SER A 71 -2.88 28.09 10.15
CA SER A 71 -4.11 28.85 10.42
C SER A 71 -3.89 29.91 11.50
N ASP A 72 -3.19 29.56 12.58
CA ASP A 72 -2.83 30.48 13.66
C ASP A 72 -1.91 31.60 13.14
N LEU A 73 -0.82 31.26 12.45
CA LEU A 73 0.10 32.22 11.87
C LEU A 73 -0.58 33.12 10.82
N LYS A 74 -1.50 32.57 10.02
CA LYS A 74 -2.30 33.34 9.07
C LYS A 74 -3.13 34.40 9.80
N SER A 75 -3.75 34.06 10.94
CA SER A 75 -4.52 35.02 11.75
C SER A 75 -3.65 36.16 12.30
N LYS A 76 -2.37 35.87 12.58
CA LYS A 76 -1.34 36.83 13.00
C LYS A 76 -0.71 37.63 11.84
N GLY A 77 -1.26 37.53 10.64
CA GLY A 77 -0.82 38.31 9.48
C GLY A 77 0.40 37.76 8.75
N MET A 78 0.75 36.47 8.93
CA MET A 78 1.89 35.82 8.28
C MET A 78 1.98 36.05 6.77
N LEU A 79 0.84 36.21 6.08
CA LEU A 79 0.79 36.45 4.64
C LEU A 79 1.56 37.71 4.21
N ARG A 80 1.73 38.69 5.09
CA ARG A 80 2.49 39.92 4.84
C ARG A 80 3.99 39.76 5.11
N TRP A 81 4.40 38.74 5.86
CA TRP A 81 5.78 38.56 6.28
C TRP A 81 6.71 38.28 5.09
N LYS A 82 7.86 38.97 5.06
CA LYS A 82 8.87 38.80 4.00
C LYS A 82 9.39 37.36 3.93
N ALA A 83 9.58 36.73 5.10
CA ALA A 83 10.01 35.33 5.20
C ALA A 83 8.99 34.35 4.60
N TYR A 84 7.69 34.57 4.85
CA TYR A 84 6.63 33.76 4.26
C TYR A 84 6.58 33.92 2.74
N LYS A 85 6.63 35.17 2.23
CA LYS A 85 6.64 35.43 0.79
C LYS A 85 7.81 34.74 0.09
N LYS A 86 9.01 34.76 0.70
CA LYS A 86 10.20 34.07 0.19
C LYS A 86 10.03 32.54 0.13
N ASN A 87 9.38 31.94 1.13
CA ASN A 87 9.30 30.48 1.29
C ASN A 87 7.95 29.85 0.88
N ARG A 88 6.98 30.65 0.42
CA ARG A 88 5.61 30.20 0.11
C ARG A 88 5.57 28.98 -0.79
N VAL A 89 6.38 28.96 -1.85
CA VAL A 89 6.43 27.84 -2.80
C VAL A 89 6.92 26.56 -2.13
N SER A 90 7.98 26.66 -1.32
CA SER A 90 8.54 25.53 -0.57
C SER A 90 7.53 24.97 0.44
N ILE A 91 6.83 25.85 1.18
CA ILE A 91 5.78 25.46 2.13
C ILE A 91 4.66 24.69 1.40
N ASN A 92 4.13 25.25 0.30
CA ASN A 92 3.08 24.59 -0.47
C ASN A 92 3.53 23.24 -1.06
N THR A 93 4.78 23.18 -1.52
CA THR A 93 5.36 21.94 -2.06
C THR A 93 5.49 20.87 -0.98
N ALA A 94 5.92 21.25 0.22
CA ALA A 94 5.99 20.34 1.37
C ALA A 94 4.60 19.80 1.74
N LEU A 95 3.60 20.68 1.85
CA LEU A 95 2.21 20.28 2.15
C LEU A 95 1.66 19.32 1.09
N ARG A 96 1.89 19.60 -0.20
CA ARG A 96 1.49 18.71 -1.29
C ARG A 96 2.17 17.34 -1.18
N THR A 97 3.48 17.32 -0.91
CA THR A 97 4.26 16.08 -0.76
C THR A 97 3.73 15.21 0.37
N ILE A 98 3.37 15.82 1.50
CA ILE A 98 2.75 15.13 2.63
C ILE A 98 1.38 14.57 2.21
N GLY A 99 0.56 15.36 1.52
CA GLY A 99 -0.75 14.92 0.99
C GLY A 99 -0.63 13.71 0.06
N GLU A 100 0.30 13.74 -0.88
CA GLU A 100 0.57 12.62 -1.80
C GLU A 100 1.07 11.37 -1.06
N ALA A 101 1.91 11.53 -0.05
CA ALA A 101 2.35 10.43 0.81
C ALA A 101 1.16 9.80 1.56
N ILE A 102 0.28 10.62 2.14
CA ILE A 102 -0.94 10.14 2.82
C ILE A 102 -1.84 9.39 1.84
N MET A 103 -2.04 9.90 0.62
CA MET A 103 -2.86 9.24 -0.41
C MET A 103 -2.31 7.86 -0.78
N ARG A 104 -1.00 7.76 -1.01
CA ARG A 104 -0.33 6.47 -1.30
C ARG A 104 -0.45 5.48 -0.15
N LEU A 105 -0.28 5.94 1.09
CA LEU A 105 -0.37 5.09 2.27
C LEU A 105 -1.81 4.65 2.55
N ARG A 106 -2.79 5.56 2.38
CA ARG A 106 -4.22 5.27 2.44
C ARG A 106 -4.60 4.19 1.45
N LYS A 107 -4.13 4.29 0.20
CA LYS A 107 -4.38 3.28 -0.84
C LYS A 107 -3.94 1.88 -0.36
N ARG A 108 -2.71 1.76 0.13
CA ARG A 108 -2.18 0.48 0.67
C ARG A 108 -3.01 -0.05 1.84
N ARG A 109 -3.49 0.83 2.73
CA ARG A 109 -4.34 0.42 3.87
C ARG A 109 -5.69 -0.09 3.39
N VAL A 110 -6.32 0.61 2.44
CA VAL A 110 -7.61 0.22 1.85
C VAL A 110 -7.47 -1.11 1.12
N GLU A 111 -6.41 -1.30 0.33
CA GLU A 111 -6.08 -2.56 -0.33
C GLU A 111 -5.89 -3.71 0.68
N ALA A 112 -5.17 -3.45 1.77
CA ALA A 112 -5.01 -4.44 2.85
C ALA A 112 -6.34 -4.74 3.58
N GLY A 113 -7.25 -3.76 3.64
CA GLY A 113 -8.62 -3.90 4.14
C GLY A 113 -8.72 -4.50 5.55
N LEU A 114 -7.75 -4.21 6.41
CA LEU A 114 -7.67 -4.73 7.78
C LEU A 114 -7.99 -3.68 8.83
N PHE A 115 -7.43 -2.49 8.63
CA PHE A 115 -7.46 -1.40 9.59
C PHE A 115 -8.14 -0.18 8.99
N TYR A 116 -8.91 0.51 9.82
CA TYR A 116 -9.44 1.82 9.52
C TYR A 116 -8.98 2.81 10.59
N LEU A 117 -8.83 4.06 10.18
CA LEU A 117 -8.37 5.15 11.03
C LEU A 117 -9.57 5.99 11.41
N VAL A 118 -9.80 6.18 12.71
CA VAL A 118 -10.89 6.98 13.26
C VAL A 118 -10.28 8.22 13.93
N PRO A 119 -10.58 9.43 13.44
CA PRO A 119 -10.23 10.66 14.15
C PRO A 119 -10.89 10.66 15.53
N GLN A 120 -10.14 11.04 16.55
CA GLN A 120 -10.67 11.26 17.90
C GLN A 120 -11.07 12.73 18.08
N ALA A 121 -11.78 13.04 19.16
CA ALA A 121 -12.19 14.41 19.48
C ALA A 121 -10.98 15.34 19.67
N ASP A 122 -9.89 14.80 20.22
CA ASP A 122 -8.60 15.47 20.22
C ASP A 122 -8.04 15.53 18.80
N ARG A 123 -7.72 16.75 18.34
CA ARG A 123 -7.34 17.08 16.95
C ARG A 123 -6.09 16.31 16.50
N ALA A 124 -5.18 16.00 17.44
CA ALA A 124 -3.96 15.25 17.18
C ALA A 124 -4.12 13.72 17.31
N ALA A 125 -5.23 13.24 17.86
CA ALA A 125 -5.42 11.83 18.12
C ALA A 125 -6.12 11.11 16.95
N ILE A 126 -5.53 9.99 16.53
CA ILE A 126 -6.11 9.08 15.55
C ILE A 126 -6.10 7.68 16.15
N GLN A 127 -7.27 7.08 16.28
CA GLN A 127 -7.41 5.71 16.75
C GLN A 127 -7.37 4.74 15.58
N VAL A 128 -6.56 3.69 15.70
CA VAL A 128 -6.59 2.55 14.80
C VAL A 128 -7.68 1.60 15.26
N ARG A 129 -8.56 1.18 14.35
CA ARG A 129 -9.58 0.16 14.63
C ARG A 129 -9.53 -0.96 13.59
N THR A 130 -9.98 -2.11 14.02
CA THR A 130 -10.26 -3.27 13.16
C THR A 130 -11.44 -4.04 13.74
N HIS A 131 -12.25 -4.64 12.87
CA HIS A 131 -13.36 -5.51 13.26
C HIS A 131 -12.90 -6.87 13.79
N LEU A 132 -11.58 -7.11 13.83
CA LEU A 132 -10.99 -8.34 14.36
C LEU A 132 -10.60 -8.25 15.83
N PHE A 133 -10.52 -7.04 16.43
CA PHE A 133 -10.09 -6.89 17.83
C PHE A 133 -11.10 -7.45 18.83
N SER A 134 -12.38 -7.53 18.48
CA SER A 134 -13.42 -8.12 19.33
C SER A 134 -13.51 -9.66 19.24
N MET A 135 -12.64 -10.31 18.46
CA MET A 135 -12.72 -11.74 18.18
C MET A 135 -11.56 -12.51 18.83
N PRO A 136 -11.77 -13.76 19.28
CA PRO A 136 -10.70 -14.66 19.66
C PRO A 136 -9.68 -14.83 18.51
N LEU A 137 -8.39 -14.96 18.84
CA LEU A 137 -7.31 -14.99 17.85
C LEU A 137 -7.51 -16.02 16.73
N LYS A 138 -7.95 -17.24 17.07
CA LYS A 138 -8.20 -18.31 16.08
C LYS A 138 -9.28 -17.90 15.07
N GLU A 139 -10.36 -17.30 15.55
CA GLU A 139 -11.48 -16.83 14.71
C GLU A 139 -11.08 -15.63 13.87
N ALA A 140 -10.37 -14.67 14.46
CA ALA A 140 -9.84 -13.50 13.76
C ALA A 140 -8.94 -13.91 12.58
N LEU A 141 -8.03 -14.89 12.79
CA LEU A 141 -7.16 -15.41 11.75
C LEU A 141 -7.95 -16.14 10.64
N ARG A 142 -8.95 -16.95 11.02
CA ARG A 142 -9.81 -17.65 10.06
C ARG A 142 -10.58 -16.66 9.20
N LYS A 143 -11.23 -15.66 9.82
CA LYS A 143 -11.97 -14.60 9.14
C LYS A 143 -11.06 -13.79 8.22
N ARG A 144 -9.85 -13.44 8.68
CA ARG A 144 -8.87 -12.72 7.87
C ARG A 144 -8.47 -13.48 6.60
N ARG A 145 -8.21 -14.79 6.69
CA ARG A 145 -7.89 -15.63 5.53
C ARG A 145 -9.04 -15.68 4.52
N LEU A 146 -10.28 -15.79 5.01
CA LEU A 146 -11.47 -15.79 4.17
C LEU A 146 -11.65 -14.45 3.43
N GLU A 147 -11.48 -13.33 4.13
CA GLU A 147 -11.58 -12.00 3.52
C GLU A 147 -10.51 -11.78 2.44
N LEU A 148 -9.27 -12.21 2.69
CA LEU A 148 -8.20 -12.14 1.69
C LEU A 148 -8.53 -13.00 0.46
N LYS A 149 -9.10 -14.19 0.64
CA LYS A 149 -9.52 -15.06 -0.46
C LYS A 149 -10.64 -14.39 -1.29
N LYS A 150 -11.68 -13.85 -0.63
CA LYS A 150 -12.78 -13.13 -1.30
C LYS A 150 -12.28 -11.92 -2.09
N ARG A 151 -11.39 -11.10 -1.48
CA ARG A 151 -10.81 -9.94 -2.16
C ARG A 151 -9.98 -10.33 -3.38
N LYS A 152 -9.19 -11.40 -3.26
CA LYS A 152 -8.41 -11.93 -4.39
C LYS A 152 -9.33 -12.35 -5.55
N GLN A 153 -10.40 -13.10 -5.25
CA GLN A 153 -11.39 -13.52 -6.25
C GLN A 153 -12.07 -12.32 -6.93
N LEU A 154 -12.46 -11.29 -6.17
CA LEU A 154 -13.05 -10.07 -6.73
C LEU A 154 -12.05 -9.33 -7.65
N LEU A 155 -10.79 -9.24 -7.22
CA LEU A 155 -9.74 -8.60 -8.02
C LEU A 155 -9.46 -9.37 -9.31
N ASP A 156 -9.40 -10.70 -9.23
CA ASP A 156 -9.18 -11.57 -10.39
C ASP A 156 -10.36 -11.47 -11.36
N ALA A 157 -11.61 -11.47 -10.87
CA ALA A 157 -12.81 -11.28 -11.68
C ALA A 157 -12.82 -9.91 -12.39
N TYR A 158 -12.50 -8.83 -11.66
CA TYR A 158 -12.39 -7.49 -12.22
C TYR A 158 -11.30 -7.38 -13.30
N ASN A 159 -10.13 -7.96 -13.05
CA ASN A 159 -9.04 -7.97 -14.02
C ASN A 159 -9.41 -8.76 -15.28
N ASN A 160 -10.13 -9.87 -15.13
CA ASN A 160 -10.59 -10.69 -16.25
C ASN A 160 -11.68 -9.98 -17.07
N SER A 161 -12.62 -9.27 -16.42
CA SER A 161 -13.60 -8.46 -17.14
C SER A 161 -12.92 -7.32 -17.91
N GLN A 162 -11.95 -6.64 -17.31
CA GLN A 162 -11.22 -5.56 -17.97
C GLN A 162 -10.40 -6.06 -19.18
N LYS A 163 -9.78 -7.24 -19.08
CA LYS A 163 -9.09 -7.88 -20.22
C LYS A 163 -10.06 -8.25 -21.34
N SER A 164 -11.23 -8.80 -20.98
CA SER A 164 -12.28 -9.13 -21.96
C SER A 164 -12.78 -7.88 -22.69
N THR A 165 -13.03 -6.77 -21.98
CA THR A 165 -13.43 -5.49 -22.57
C THR A 165 -12.32 -4.88 -23.43
N ALA A 166 -11.06 -4.95 -23.00
CA ALA A 166 -9.93 -4.47 -23.80
C ALA A 166 -9.76 -5.29 -25.10
N TYR A 167 -9.93 -6.61 -25.02
CA TYR A 167 -9.89 -7.49 -26.18
C TYR A 167 -11.06 -7.22 -27.14
N SER A 168 -12.29 -7.10 -26.64
CA SER A 168 -13.45 -6.79 -27.49
C SER A 168 -13.29 -5.44 -28.20
N ASN A 169 -12.74 -4.44 -27.52
CA ASN A 169 -12.48 -3.13 -28.10
C ASN A 169 -11.40 -3.21 -29.20
N ALA A 170 -10.30 -3.94 -28.96
CA ALA A 170 -9.25 -4.14 -29.96
C ALA A 170 -9.75 -4.91 -31.21
N VAL A 171 -10.55 -5.95 -31.01
CA VAL A 171 -11.16 -6.73 -32.10
C VAL A 171 -12.15 -5.87 -32.90
N SER A 172 -12.96 -5.06 -32.23
CA SER A 172 -13.89 -4.14 -32.90
C SER A 172 -13.18 -3.10 -33.77
N LEU A 173 -12.04 -2.58 -33.28
CA LEU A 173 -11.21 -1.61 -33.99
C LEU A 173 -10.57 -2.24 -35.22
N MET A 174 -9.94 -3.42 -35.09
CA MET A 174 -9.38 -4.15 -36.24
C MET A 174 -10.45 -4.45 -37.30
N ARG A 175 -11.64 -4.88 -36.88
CA ARG A 175 -12.74 -5.17 -37.81
C ARG A 175 -13.21 -3.93 -38.57
N ALA A 176 -13.22 -2.77 -37.92
CA ALA A 176 -13.53 -1.49 -38.56
C ALA A 176 -12.45 -1.07 -39.57
N SER A 177 -11.17 -1.26 -39.23
CA SER A 177 -10.03 -0.97 -40.11
C SER A 177 -10.05 -1.85 -41.37
N VAL A 178 -10.28 -3.15 -41.21
CA VAL A 178 -10.36 -4.11 -42.33
C VAL A 178 -11.52 -3.77 -43.27
N LYS A 179 -12.69 -3.39 -42.72
CA LYS A 179 -13.83 -2.93 -43.53
C LYS A 179 -13.50 -1.68 -44.35
N ARG A 180 -12.75 -0.72 -43.79
CA ARG A 180 -12.32 0.48 -44.54
C ARG A 180 -11.37 0.13 -45.67
N ILE A 181 -10.38 -0.72 -45.42
CA ILE A 181 -9.41 -1.16 -46.45
C ILE A 181 -10.14 -1.86 -47.60
N LEU A 182 -11.06 -2.78 -47.29
CA LEU A 182 -11.90 -3.45 -48.30
C LEU A 182 -12.71 -2.46 -49.15
N PHE A 183 -13.26 -1.42 -48.51
CA PHE A 183 -14.00 -0.38 -49.22
C PHE A 183 -13.09 0.40 -50.17
N TYR A 184 -11.90 0.81 -49.72
CA TYR A 184 -10.93 1.50 -50.57
C TYR A 184 -10.45 0.65 -51.74
N THR A 185 -10.20 -0.65 -51.53
CA THR A 185 -9.81 -1.55 -52.61
C THR A 185 -10.93 -1.73 -53.62
N LEU A 186 -12.18 -1.89 -53.17
CA LEU A 186 -13.33 -2.00 -54.07
C LEU A 186 -13.56 -0.69 -54.85
N SER A 187 -13.50 0.46 -54.19
CA SER A 187 -13.61 1.76 -54.85
C SER A 187 -12.50 1.99 -55.86
N SER A 188 -11.26 1.59 -55.57
CA SER A 188 -10.13 1.73 -56.51
C SER A 188 -10.27 0.82 -57.73
N VAL A 189 -10.79 -0.40 -57.56
CA VAL A 189 -11.04 -1.32 -58.68
C VAL A 189 -12.17 -0.78 -59.55
N VAL A 190 -13.26 -0.29 -58.96
CA VAL A 190 -14.37 0.32 -59.71
C VAL A 190 -13.91 1.57 -60.47
N LEU A 191 -13.09 2.43 -59.85
CA LEU A 191 -12.51 3.59 -60.53
C LEU A 191 -11.60 3.16 -61.69
N GLY A 192 -10.75 2.16 -61.47
CA GLY A 192 -9.87 1.62 -62.50
C GLY A 192 -10.65 1.02 -63.68
N CYS A 193 -11.72 0.28 -63.41
CA CYS A 193 -12.62 -0.23 -64.45
C CYS A 193 -13.32 0.91 -65.19
N ALA A 194 -13.80 1.95 -64.49
CA ALA A 194 -14.43 3.10 -65.15
C ALA A 194 -13.49 3.85 -66.10
N ILE A 195 -12.19 3.94 -65.77
CA ILE A 195 -11.17 4.60 -66.63
C ILE A 195 -10.84 3.76 -67.87
N VAL A 196 -10.93 2.43 -67.81
CA VAL A 196 -10.59 1.54 -68.94
C VAL A 196 -11.76 1.41 -69.92
N PHE A 197 -13.00 1.55 -69.44
CA PHE A 197 -14.22 1.39 -70.26
C PHE A 197 -14.81 2.72 -70.77
N PHE A 198 -14.19 3.87 -70.48
CA PHE A 198 -14.60 5.20 -70.93
C PHE A 198 -13.46 5.88 -71.69
#